data_AF-A0A2E5J5V5-F1
#
_entry.id   AF-A0A2E5J5V5-F1
#
_cell.length_a   1.000
_cell.length_b   1.000
_cell.length_c   1.000
_cell.angle_alpha   90.00
_cell.angle_beta   90.00
_cell.angle_gamma   90.00
#
_symmetry.space_group_name_H-M   'P 1'
#
loop_
_entity.id
_entity.type
_entity.pdbx_description
1 polymer ?
#
loop_
_entity_poly.entity_id
_entity_poly.type
_entity_poly.pdbx_seq_one_letter_code
_entity_poly.pdbx_strand_id
1 'polypeptide(L)'
;MVNLLIIPVFLFFFSFQKSVLSMDKDQINIKMIVNNCSSCHLEDNHSGLIPSFFEIEKEIFIKKMIDFQNINDNSIMNRITKVLNLDDIRSLADYYYEKK
;
A
#
# COMPACT_ATOMS: atom_id res chain seq x y z
N MET A 1 50.84 29.13 -6.46
CA MET A 1 49.90 29.94 -5.65
C MET A 1 48.52 29.31 -5.81
N VAL A 2 48.16 28.41 -4.90
CA VAL A 2 46.88 27.68 -4.98
C VAL A 2 45.83 28.55 -4.28
N ASN A 3 44.80 28.89 -5.04
CA ASN A 3 43.77 29.86 -4.65
C ASN A 3 42.94 29.31 -3.48
N LEU A 4 43.10 29.89 -2.30
CA LEU A 4 42.59 29.39 -1.00
C LEU A 4 41.09 29.67 -0.77
N LEU A 5 40.30 29.92 -1.82
CA LEU A 5 38.90 30.34 -1.74
C LEU A 5 37.89 29.36 -2.38
N ILE A 6 38.33 28.18 -2.83
CA ILE A 6 37.44 27.19 -3.49
C ILE A 6 36.92 26.13 -2.50
N ILE A 7 37.29 26.20 -1.22
CA ILE A 7 37.02 25.14 -0.25
C ILE A 7 35.61 25.19 0.41
N PRO A 8 34.87 26.32 0.55
CA PRO A 8 33.62 26.26 1.32
C PRO A 8 32.39 25.85 0.48
N VAL A 9 32.47 25.80 -0.85
CA VAL A 9 31.29 25.56 -1.69
C VAL A 9 30.90 24.08 -1.77
N PHE A 10 31.84 23.15 -1.52
CA PHE A 10 31.56 21.71 -1.58
C PHE A 10 30.90 21.13 -0.31
N LEU A 11 30.96 21.84 0.82
CA LEU A 11 30.37 21.39 2.08
C LEU A 11 28.89 21.77 2.24
N PHE A 12 28.35 22.65 1.40
CA PHE A 12 26.94 23.06 1.50
C PHE A 12 25.97 22.11 0.79
N PHE A 13 26.45 21.27 -0.14
CA PHE A 13 25.61 20.31 -0.86
C PHE A 13 25.34 19.01 -0.10
N PHE A 14 26.12 18.71 0.94
CA PHE A 14 25.97 17.45 1.69
C PHE A 14 24.87 17.48 2.76
N SER A 15 24.34 18.64 3.13
CA SER A 15 23.30 18.75 4.17
C SER A 15 21.87 18.47 3.71
N PHE A 16 21.64 18.23 2.41
CA PHE A 16 20.28 17.97 1.89
C PHE A 16 20.00 16.50 1.55
N GLN A 17 20.95 15.59 1.75
CA GLN A 17 20.65 14.15 1.74
C GLN A 17 20.04 13.74 3.08
N LYS A 18 18.87 14.28 3.43
CA LYS A 18 18.00 13.58 4.38
C LYS A 18 17.54 12.31 3.67
N SER A 19 18.18 11.23 4.05
CA SER A 19 17.81 9.83 3.83
C SER A 19 16.30 9.63 3.71
N VAL A 20 15.80 9.59 2.48
CA VAL A 20 14.54 8.92 2.14
C VAL A 20 14.87 7.44 2.01
N LEU A 21 15.19 6.82 3.15
CA LEU A 21 15.31 5.38 3.25
C LEU A 21 14.58 4.93 4.51
N SER A 22 13.31 5.30 4.60
CA SER A 22 12.33 4.50 5.35
C SER A 22 11.85 3.40 4.42
N MET A 23 12.73 2.43 4.14
CA MET A 23 12.30 1.18 3.52
C MET A 23 11.64 0.37 4.63
N ASP A 24 10.32 0.38 4.59
CA ASP A 24 9.41 -0.27 5.51
C ASP A 24 9.79 -1.75 5.62
N LYS A 25 10.28 -2.16 6.78
CA LYS A 25 10.74 -3.53 7.02
C LYS A 25 9.59 -4.51 7.16
N ASP A 26 8.36 -4.02 7.33
CA ASP A 26 7.18 -4.83 7.63
C ASP A 26 6.10 -4.76 6.54
N GLN A 27 6.32 -4.04 5.44
CA GLN A 27 5.38 -3.99 4.31
C GLN A 27 5.46 -5.25 3.47
N ILE A 28 4.33 -5.92 3.29
CA ILE A 28 4.23 -7.02 2.33
C ILE A 28 4.29 -6.41 0.93
N ASN A 29 5.00 -7.06 0.00
CA ASN A 29 5.08 -6.58 -1.38
C ASN A 29 3.66 -6.45 -1.99
N ILE A 30 3.27 -5.23 -2.36
CA ILE A 30 1.91 -4.94 -2.85
C ILE A 30 1.47 -5.83 -4.02
N LYS A 31 2.36 -6.16 -4.96
CA LYS A 31 2.04 -7.05 -6.09
C LYS A 31 1.68 -8.45 -5.63
N MET A 32 2.33 -8.94 -4.57
CA MET A 32 2.01 -10.23 -3.98
C MET A 32 0.63 -10.22 -3.33
N ILE A 33 0.31 -9.17 -2.58
CA ILE A 33 -1.02 -9.03 -1.95
C ILE A 33 -2.11 -8.98 -3.02
N VAL A 34 -1.94 -8.16 -4.06
CA VAL A 34 -2.87 -8.05 -5.18
C VAL A 34 -3.09 -9.41 -5.85
N ASN A 35 -2.02 -10.15 -6.17
CA ASN A 35 -2.14 -11.46 -6.80
C ASN A 35 -2.96 -12.45 -5.94
N ASN A 36 -2.79 -12.39 -4.60
CA ASN A 36 -3.58 -13.21 -3.69
C ASN A 36 -5.05 -12.78 -3.66
N CYS A 37 -5.33 -11.48 -3.65
CA CYS A 37 -6.69 -10.95 -3.70
C CYS A 37 -7.40 -11.35 -5.01
N SER A 38 -6.70 -11.28 -6.15
CA SER A 38 -7.21 -11.65 -7.48
C SER A 38 -7.52 -13.15 -7.63
N SER A 39 -7.08 -14.00 -6.69
CA SER A 39 -7.47 -15.42 -6.67
C SER A 39 -8.96 -15.61 -6.34
N CYS A 40 -9.59 -14.63 -5.69
CA CYS A 40 -11.01 -14.65 -5.33
C CYS A 40 -11.78 -13.47 -5.93
N HIS A 41 -11.19 -12.27 -5.91
CA HIS A 41 -11.80 -11.02 -6.38
C HIS A 41 -11.35 -10.73 -7.81
N LEU A 42 -12.09 -11.28 -8.76
CA LEU A 42 -11.89 -11.00 -10.18
C LEU A 42 -12.32 -9.56 -10.51
N GLU A 43 -11.74 -9.00 -11.56
CA GLU A 43 -12.03 -7.63 -12.01
C GLU A 43 -13.50 -7.46 -12.39
N ASP A 44 -14.04 -8.48 -13.06
CA ASP A 44 -15.44 -8.68 -13.34
C ASP A 44 -16.09 -9.64 -12.34
N ASN A 45 -17.30 -9.30 -11.88
CA ASN A 45 -18.07 -10.08 -10.93
C ASN A 45 -18.69 -11.34 -11.59
N HIS A 46 -17.85 -12.23 -12.10
CA HIS A 46 -18.25 -13.39 -12.91
C HIS A 46 -19.15 -14.40 -12.18
N SER A 47 -19.03 -14.51 -10.84
CA SER A 47 -19.78 -15.50 -10.06
C SER A 47 -20.98 -14.92 -9.32
N GLY A 48 -21.09 -13.59 -9.19
CA GLY A 48 -22.09 -12.92 -8.36
C GLY A 48 -21.93 -13.15 -6.84
N LEU A 49 -21.10 -14.11 -6.43
CA LEU A 49 -20.90 -14.53 -5.04
C LEU A 49 -19.79 -13.73 -4.35
N ILE A 50 -18.77 -13.32 -5.10
CA ILE A 50 -17.64 -12.53 -4.60
C ILE A 50 -17.63 -11.19 -5.33
N PRO A 51 -17.79 -10.06 -4.60
CA PRO A 51 -17.89 -8.76 -5.23
C PRO A 51 -16.55 -8.31 -5.82
N SER A 52 -16.63 -7.58 -6.93
CA SER A 52 -15.48 -6.86 -7.50
C SER A 52 -15.17 -5.63 -6.65
N PHE A 53 -13.89 -5.30 -6.49
CA PHE A 53 -13.48 -4.06 -5.82
C PHE A 53 -13.79 -2.83 -6.69
N PHE A 54 -13.77 -2.95 -8.01
CA PHE A 54 -13.94 -1.83 -8.92
C PHE A 54 -15.35 -1.20 -8.89
N GLU A 55 -16.33 -1.93 -8.34
CA GLU A 55 -17.74 -1.50 -8.21
C GLU A 55 -18.01 -0.53 -7.05
N ILE A 56 -17.06 -0.34 -6.13
CA ILE A 56 -17.21 0.54 -4.97
C ILE A 56 -16.24 1.72 -5.02
N GLU A 57 -16.44 2.71 -4.16
CA GLU A 57 -15.52 3.84 -3.98
C GLU A 57 -14.32 3.44 -3.11
N LYS A 58 -13.17 4.09 -3.34
CA LYS A 58 -11.90 3.79 -2.66
C LYS A 58 -12.03 3.87 -1.13
N GLU A 59 -12.72 4.89 -0.62
CA GLU A 59 -12.93 5.09 0.81
C GLU A 59 -13.80 3.96 1.40
N ILE A 60 -14.78 3.47 0.62
CA ILE A 60 -15.64 2.36 1.01
C ILE A 60 -14.85 1.05 1.04
N PHE A 61 -13.94 0.84 0.09
CA PHE A 61 -13.01 -0.29 0.12
C PHE A 61 -12.16 -0.29 1.38
N ILE A 62 -11.48 0.84 1.68
CA ILE A 62 -10.64 0.97 2.87
C ILE A 62 -11.45 0.70 4.14
N LYS A 63 -12.64 1.32 4.26
CA LYS A 63 -13.53 1.11 5.40
C LYS A 63 -13.89 -0.37 5.56
N LYS A 64 -14.30 -1.04 4.49
CA LYS A 64 -14.67 -2.47 4.53
C LYS A 64 -13.50 -3.35 4.95
N MET A 65 -12.29 -3.09 4.46
CA MET A 65 -11.10 -3.86 4.86
C MET A 65 -10.83 -3.75 6.37
N ILE A 66 -10.96 -2.54 6.93
CA ILE A 66 -10.83 -2.29 8.37
C ILE A 66 -11.99 -2.94 9.15
N ASP A 67 -13.23 -2.84 8.65
CA ASP A 67 -14.38 -3.48 9.28
C ASP A 67 -14.18 -5.01 9.36
N PHE A 68 -13.64 -5.63 8.30
CA PHE A 68 -13.31 -7.06 8.31
C PHE A 68 -12.21 -7.41 9.30
N GLN A 69 -11.28 -6.51 9.65
CA GLN A 69 -10.30 -6.78 10.70
C GLN A 69 -10.96 -6.87 12.08
N ASN A 70 -11.97 -6.04 12.30
CA ASN A 70 -12.61 -5.84 13.61
C ASN A 70 -13.83 -6.75 13.84
N ILE A 71 -14.36 -7.37 12.78
CA ILE A 71 -15.48 -8.30 12.93
C ILE A 71 -15.06 -9.53 13.73
N ASN A 72 -15.90 -9.94 14.67
CA ASN A 72 -15.69 -11.14 15.48
C ASN A 72 -16.37 -12.36 14.84
N ASP A 73 -15.88 -12.74 13.66
CA ASP A 73 -16.33 -13.92 12.94
C ASP A 73 -15.15 -14.75 12.38
N ASN A 74 -15.46 -15.84 11.70
CA ASN A 74 -14.48 -16.71 11.04
C ASN A 74 -14.54 -16.59 9.51
N SER A 75 -15.02 -15.46 8.99
CA SER A 75 -15.10 -15.23 7.55
C SER A 75 -13.71 -15.28 6.91
N ILE A 76 -13.66 -15.65 5.63
CA ILE A 76 -12.42 -15.68 4.86
C ILE A 76 -11.77 -14.29 4.88
N MET A 77 -12.58 -13.24 4.68
CA MET A 77 -12.08 -11.86 4.71
C MET A 77 -11.51 -11.47 6.07
N ASN A 78 -12.15 -11.83 7.20
CA ASN A 78 -11.58 -11.56 8.52
C ASN A 78 -10.19 -12.19 8.69
N ARG A 79 -10.03 -13.44 8.26
CA ARG A 79 -8.74 -14.14 8.34
C ARG A 79 -7.66 -13.51 7.46
N ILE A 80 -8.03 -13.08 6.25
CA ILE A 80 -7.11 -12.45 5.30
C ILE A 80 -6.71 -11.05 5.78
N THR A 81 -7.66 -10.22 6.21
CA THR A 81 -7.35 -8.84 6.58
C THR A 81 -6.61 -8.71 7.90
N LYS A 82 -6.71 -9.70 8.81
CA LYS A 82 -5.99 -9.70 10.09
C LYS A 82 -4.46 -9.66 10.00
N VAL A 83 -3.89 -10.11 8.87
CA VAL A 83 -2.43 -10.09 8.67
C VAL A 83 -1.94 -8.86 7.91
N LEU A 84 -2.85 -7.99 7.48
CA LEU A 84 -2.54 -6.75 6.79
C LEU A 84 -2.47 -5.61 7.80
N ASN A 85 -1.49 -4.73 7.67
CA ASN A 85 -1.48 -3.48 8.41
C ASN A 85 -2.26 -2.39 7.65
N LEU A 86 -2.43 -1.21 8.25
CA LEU A 86 -3.19 -0.12 7.64
C LEU A 86 -2.53 0.43 6.36
N ASP A 87 -1.20 0.38 6.27
CA ASP A 87 -0.46 0.87 5.11
C ASP A 87 -0.52 -0.13 3.95
N ASP A 88 -0.61 -1.44 4.22
CA ASP A 88 -0.94 -2.47 3.23
C ASP A 88 -2.34 -2.22 2.63
N ILE A 89 -3.34 -1.94 3.48
CA ILE A 89 -4.72 -1.65 3.04
C ILE A 89 -4.75 -0.38 2.18
N ARG A 90 -4.04 0.68 2.58
CA ARG A 90 -3.93 1.90 1.78
C ARG A 90 -3.24 1.64 0.45
N SER A 91 -2.15 0.88 0.45
CA SER A 91 -1.42 0.53 -0.76
C SER A 91 -2.27 -0.31 -1.73
N LEU A 92 -3.12 -1.21 -1.21
CA LEU A 92 -4.13 -1.93 -2.01
C LEU A 92 -5.15 -0.98 -2.61
N ALA A 93 -5.65 -0.04 -1.81
CA ALA A 93 -6.60 0.97 -2.27
C ALA A 93 -5.96 1.92 -3.30
N ASP A 94 -4.68 2.24 -3.19
CA ASP A 94 -3.99 2.99 -4.23
C ASP A 94 -3.90 2.13 -5.50
N TYR A 95 -3.41 0.89 -5.40
CA TYR A 95 -3.27 0.00 -6.54
C TYR A 95 -4.57 -0.20 -7.34
N TYR A 96 -5.69 -0.47 -6.68
CA TYR A 96 -6.95 -0.74 -7.37
C TYR A 96 -7.64 0.52 -7.92
N TYR A 97 -7.33 1.71 -7.40
CA TYR A 97 -8.10 2.93 -7.71
C TYR A 97 -7.27 4.08 -8.30
N GLU A 98 -5.95 3.94 -8.44
CA GLU A 98 -5.05 4.97 -9.01
C GLU A 98 -5.37 5.32 -10.48
N LYS A 99 -6.15 4.49 -11.18
CA LYS A 99 -6.54 4.68 -12.59
C LYS A 99 -8.05 4.71 -12.84
N LYS A 100 -8.86 4.82 -11.80
CA LYS A 100 -10.33 4.90 -11.96
C LYS A 100 -10.74 6.24 -12.57
#